data_AF-A0A8B7NWD8-F1
#
_entry.id   AF-A0A8B7NWD8-F1
#
_cell.length_a   1.000
_cell.length_b   1.000
_cell.length_c   1.000
_cell.angle_alpha   90.00
_cell.angle_beta   90.00
_cell.angle_gamma   90.00
#
_symmetry.space_group_name_H-M   'P 1'
#
loop_
_entity.id
_entity.type
_entity.pdbx_description
1 polymer ?
#
loop_
_entity_poly.entity_id
_entity_poly.type
_entity_poly.pdbx_seq_one_letter_code
_entity_poly.pdbx_strand_id
1 'polypeptide(L)'
;MSTEELIERLAGAERSSLQATVRGMLKLMITKDVALRFSFTGMDCRRQKTKESFKNHAAYERIMVALKQTRFDSARRPEVNRAIMNALKNVPDWEGGRDHRVRRRVPLRRNESSSTSTIEMQENAENSNRISATLRRSPRQHNATPIHSVFSKAVRLLEL
;
A
#
# COMPACT_ATOMS: atom_id res chain seq x y z
N MET A 1 -0.09 23.49 23.52
CA MET A 1 0.55 22.18 23.31
C MET A 1 2.04 22.40 23.28
N SER A 2 2.77 21.91 24.28
CA SER A 2 4.24 21.99 24.30
C SER A 2 4.84 21.07 23.23
N THR A 3 6.13 21.22 22.95
CA THR A 3 6.82 20.35 22.00
C THR A 3 6.84 18.92 22.54
N GLU A 4 7.06 18.75 23.83
CA GLU A 4 7.13 17.48 24.55
C GLU A 4 5.79 16.74 24.49
N GLU A 5 4.67 17.42 24.78
CA GLU A 5 3.32 16.86 24.67
C GLU A 5 3.03 16.37 23.24
N LEU A 6 3.53 17.08 22.22
CA LEU A 6 3.38 16.67 20.83
C LEU A 6 4.16 15.39 20.55
N ILE A 7 5.41 15.30 21.01
CA ILE A 7 6.23 14.10 20.82
C ILE A 7 5.59 12.89 21.49
N GLU A 8 5.10 13.03 22.72
CA GLU A 8 4.40 11.94 23.44
C GLU A 8 3.13 11.51 22.70
N ARG A 9 2.32 12.47 22.23
CA ARG A 9 1.13 12.16 21.43
C ARG A 9 1.47 11.43 20.13
N LEU A 10 2.58 11.77 19.49
CA LEU A 10 3.06 11.10 18.29
C LEU A 10 3.54 9.68 18.61
N ALA A 11 4.29 9.48 19.69
CA ALA A 11 4.73 8.17 20.14
C ALA A 11 3.53 7.26 20.47
N GLY A 12 2.47 7.80 21.09
CA GLY A 12 1.21 7.10 21.34
C GLY A 12 0.45 6.65 20.09
N ALA A 13 0.83 7.11 18.89
CA ALA A 13 0.28 6.63 17.62
C ALA A 13 0.92 5.32 17.13
N GLU A 14 1.73 4.65 17.95
CA GLU A 14 2.39 3.40 17.62
C GLU A 14 1.41 2.32 17.12
N ARG A 15 1.78 1.61 16.06
CA ARG A 15 1.03 0.52 15.43
C ARG A 15 1.92 -0.69 15.19
N SER A 16 1.31 -1.78 14.71
CA SER A 16 1.95 -3.07 14.44
C SER A 16 3.14 -3.03 13.47
N SER A 17 3.29 -1.99 12.64
CA SER A 17 4.43 -1.82 11.75
C SER A 17 4.94 -0.37 11.72
N LEU A 18 6.21 -0.18 11.34
CA LEU A 18 6.81 1.15 11.17
C LEU A 18 6.00 1.99 10.18
N GLN A 19 5.56 1.39 9.07
CA GLN A 19 4.76 2.07 8.05
C GLN A 19 3.41 2.56 8.60
N ALA A 20 2.71 1.73 9.37
CA ALA A 20 1.43 2.12 9.97
C ALA A 20 1.63 3.19 11.05
N THR A 21 2.70 3.09 11.83
CA THR A 21 3.07 4.05 12.88
C THR A 21 3.39 5.42 12.28
N VAL A 22 4.29 5.49 11.31
CA VAL A 22 4.65 6.74 10.62
C VAL A 22 3.43 7.37 9.95
N ARG A 23 2.55 6.57 9.33
CA ARG A 23 1.29 7.08 8.77
C ARG A 23 0.38 7.66 9.85
N GLY A 24 0.27 6.99 11.00
CA GLY A 24 -0.50 7.48 12.15
C GLY A 24 0.03 8.81 12.67
N MET A 25 1.35 8.90 12.89
CA MET A 25 2.04 10.13 13.28
C MET A 25 1.77 11.25 12.27
N LEU A 26 1.95 11.00 10.97
CA LEU A 26 1.65 11.99 9.93
C LEU A 26 0.20 12.51 9.98
N LYS A 27 -0.78 11.61 10.16
CA LYS A 27 -2.20 11.99 10.28
C LYS A 27 -2.50 12.84 11.51
N LEU A 28 -1.69 12.76 12.58
CA LEU A 28 -1.82 13.63 13.75
C LEU A 28 -1.20 15.01 13.53
N MET A 29 -0.22 15.13 12.63
CA MET A 29 0.52 16.37 12.41
C MET A 29 -0.07 17.25 11.32
N ILE A 30 -0.61 16.64 10.27
CA ILE A 30 -1.08 17.35 9.08
C ILE A 30 -2.40 16.78 8.58
N THR A 31 -3.24 17.67 8.05
CA THR A 31 -4.47 17.27 7.36
C THR A 31 -4.14 16.68 5.99
N LYS A 32 -5.12 15.97 5.40
CA LYS A 32 -5.00 15.43 4.04
C LYS A 32 -4.68 16.53 3.02
N ASP A 33 -5.37 17.66 3.09
CA ASP A 33 -5.19 18.78 2.14
C ASP A 33 -3.79 19.38 2.21
N VAL A 34 -3.23 19.48 3.42
CA VAL A 34 -1.84 19.91 3.63
C VAL A 34 -0.88 18.85 3.10
N ALA A 35 -1.12 17.57 3.42
CA ALA A 35 -0.26 16.47 2.99
C ALA A 35 -0.20 16.31 1.46
N LEU A 36 -1.26 16.63 0.72
CA LEU A 36 -1.29 16.57 -0.74
C LEU A 36 -0.29 17.54 -1.41
N ARG A 37 0.07 18.63 -0.72
CA ARG A 37 1.03 19.65 -1.19
C ARG A 37 2.48 19.20 -1.03
N PHE A 38 2.73 18.12 -0.28
CA PHE A 38 4.06 17.57 -0.05
C PHE A 38 4.39 16.40 -0.97
N SER A 39 5.68 16.28 -1.30
CA SER A 39 6.31 14.99 -1.60
C SER A 39 7.54 14.85 -0.71
N PHE A 40 8.18 13.67 -0.68
CA PHE A 40 9.32 13.48 0.19
C PHE A 40 10.49 14.42 -0.16
N THR A 41 10.76 14.63 -1.46
CA THR A 41 11.88 15.47 -1.95
C THR A 41 11.44 16.81 -2.55
N GLY A 42 10.14 17.02 -2.81
CA GLY A 42 9.63 18.18 -3.55
C GLY A 42 9.82 18.11 -5.08
N MET A 43 10.48 17.07 -5.59
CA MET A 43 10.84 16.92 -7.00
C MET A 43 10.00 15.84 -7.70
N ASP A 44 9.74 16.03 -8.99
CA ASP A 44 9.15 15.02 -9.88
C ASP A 44 10.23 14.13 -10.56
N CYS A 45 9.80 13.24 -11.46
CA CYS A 45 10.71 12.35 -12.19
C CYS A 45 11.66 13.07 -13.16
N ARG A 46 11.33 14.30 -13.57
CA ARG A 46 12.16 15.18 -14.41
C ARG A 46 13.00 16.15 -13.58
N ARG A 47 13.04 15.96 -12.25
CA ARG A 47 13.71 16.82 -11.25
C ARG A 47 13.21 18.26 -11.25
N GLN A 48 11.97 18.49 -11.68
CA GLN A 48 11.30 19.78 -11.55
C GLN A 48 10.63 19.89 -10.19
N LYS A 49 10.67 21.08 -9.58
CA LYS A 49 10.00 21.34 -8.31
C LYS A 49 8.49 21.42 -8.55
N THR A 50 7.75 20.47 -8.00
CA THR A 50 6.29 20.36 -8.18
C THR A 50 5.53 20.43 -6.86
N LYS A 51 6.20 20.11 -5.75
CA LYS A 51 5.62 20.05 -4.41
C LYS A 51 6.61 20.58 -3.37
N GLU A 52 6.12 20.80 -2.16
CA GLU A 52 6.98 21.10 -1.03
C GLU A 52 7.73 19.83 -0.57
N SER A 53 8.97 20.00 -0.11
CA SER A 53 9.80 18.89 0.38
C SER A 53 9.48 18.60 1.83
N PHE A 54 8.89 17.43 2.09
CA PHE A 54 8.62 16.98 3.46
C PHE A 54 9.91 16.68 4.24
N LYS A 55 10.98 16.24 3.57
CA LYS A 55 12.27 15.94 4.21
C LYS A 55 12.85 17.17 4.93
N ASN A 56 12.58 18.37 4.42
CA ASN A 56 13.06 19.62 5.01
C ASN A 56 12.04 20.27 5.97
N HIS A 57 10.87 19.65 6.14
CA HIS A 57 9.80 20.18 6.97
C HIS A 57 10.01 19.80 8.43
N ALA A 58 9.68 20.69 9.38
CA ALA A 58 9.86 20.45 10.82
C ALA A 58 9.15 19.19 11.33
N ALA A 59 8.08 18.77 10.65
CA ALA A 59 7.37 17.53 10.97
C ALA A 59 8.24 16.27 10.80
N TYR A 60 9.21 16.28 9.88
CA TYR A 60 10.14 15.18 9.69
C TYR A 60 10.95 14.92 10.97
N GLU A 61 11.59 15.94 11.52
CA GLU A 61 12.41 15.81 12.73
C GLU A 61 11.56 15.42 13.95
N ARG A 62 10.34 15.95 14.07
CA ARG A 62 9.40 15.54 15.14
C ARG A 62 9.02 14.07 15.06
N ILE A 63 8.81 13.52 13.86
CA ILE A 63 8.58 12.08 13.67
C ILE A 63 9.81 11.28 14.07
N MET A 64 11.01 11.73 13.67
CA MET A 64 12.26 11.06 14.03
C MET A 64 12.47 11.00 15.55
N VAL A 65 12.19 12.10 16.25
CA VAL A 65 12.26 12.17 17.73
C VAL A 65 11.20 11.28 18.37
N ALA A 66 9.95 11.34 17.91
CA ALA A 66 8.87 10.51 18.45
C ALA A 66 9.13 9.01 18.27
N LEU A 67 9.73 8.59 17.16
CA LEU A 67 10.09 7.19 16.93
C LEU A 67 11.10 6.66 17.97
N LYS A 68 11.94 7.52 18.56
CA LYS A 68 12.86 7.13 19.65
C LYS A 68 12.15 6.73 20.94
N GLN A 69 10.87 7.06 21.08
CA GLN A 69 10.02 6.68 22.21
C GLN A 69 9.13 5.46 21.90
N THR A 70 9.33 4.82 20.75
CA THR A 70 8.55 3.65 20.31
C THR A 70 9.45 2.43 20.21
N ARG A 71 8.87 1.24 19.98
CA ARG A 71 9.67 0.04 19.66
C ARG A 71 10.46 0.11 18.34
N PHE A 72 10.32 1.20 17.57
CA PHE A 72 11.05 1.46 16.33
C PHE A 72 12.21 2.45 16.54
N ASP A 73 12.69 2.62 17.77
CA ASP A 73 13.80 3.50 18.14
C ASP A 73 15.09 3.28 17.32
N SER A 74 15.33 2.04 16.91
CA SER A 74 16.48 1.54 16.17
C SER A 74 16.25 1.52 14.65
N ALA A 75 15.08 1.95 14.17
CA ALA A 75 14.76 2.00 12.75
C ALA A 75 15.75 2.91 12.01
N ARG A 76 16.32 2.40 10.91
CA ARG A 76 17.32 3.14 10.14
C ARG A 76 16.64 4.28 9.40
N ARG A 77 17.33 5.43 9.27
CA ARG A 77 16.83 6.60 8.50
C ARG A 77 16.25 6.23 7.12
N PRO A 78 16.88 5.34 6.30
CA PRO A 78 16.31 4.94 5.01
C PRO A 78 14.95 4.24 5.12
N GLU A 79 14.73 3.44 6.17
CA GLU A 79 13.46 2.73 6.40
C GLU A 79 12.36 3.71 6.79
N VAL A 80 12.67 4.67 7.68
CA VAL A 80 11.76 5.75 8.04
C VAL A 80 11.42 6.61 6.83
N ASN A 81 12.42 6.98 6.03
CA ASN A 81 12.21 7.73 4.78
C ASN A 81 11.29 6.97 3.82
N ARG A 82 11.46 5.65 3.70
CA ARG A 82 10.59 4.79 2.87
C ARG A 82 9.17 4.75 3.41
N ALA A 83 9.00 4.66 4.72
CA ALA A 83 7.69 4.71 5.37
C ALA A 83 6.98 6.06 5.12
N ILE A 84 7.70 7.18 5.23
CA ILE A 84 7.19 8.53 4.96
C ILE A 84 6.82 8.67 3.47
N MET A 85 7.70 8.26 2.56
CA MET A 85 7.43 8.26 1.11
C MET A 85 6.15 7.49 0.79
N ASN A 86 6.00 6.29 1.35
CA ASN A 86 4.82 5.47 1.16
C ASN A 86 3.57 6.11 1.77
N ALA A 87 3.66 6.74 2.94
CA ALA A 87 2.54 7.41 3.57
C ALA A 87 2.06 8.62 2.74
N LEU A 88 2.98 9.44 2.24
CA LEU A 88 2.71 10.60 1.38
C LEU A 88 2.13 10.19 0.02
N LYS A 89 2.64 9.10 -0.59
CA LYS A 89 2.10 8.56 -1.85
C LYS A 89 0.64 8.12 -1.72
N ASN A 90 0.23 7.65 -0.54
CA ASN A 90 -1.12 7.15 -0.28
C ASN A 90 -2.01 8.17 0.46
N VAL A 91 -1.65 9.46 0.49
CA VAL A 91 -2.47 10.54 1.09
C VAL A 91 -3.91 10.59 0.54
N PRO A 92 -4.16 10.44 -0.77
CA PRO A 92 -5.53 10.42 -1.30
C PRO A 92 -6.44 9.41 -0.60
N ASP A 93 -5.87 8.30 -0.11
CA ASP A 93 -6.59 7.19 0.52
C ASP A 93 -6.68 7.29 2.06
N TRP A 94 -6.30 8.41 2.68
CA TRP A 94 -6.30 8.55 4.14
C TRP A 94 -7.68 8.50 4.80
N GLU A 95 -8.75 8.78 4.05
CA GLU A 95 -10.14 8.85 4.53
C GLU A 95 -10.95 7.58 4.21
N GLY A 96 -10.31 6.50 3.78
CA GLY A 96 -11.01 5.21 3.65
C GLY A 96 -11.96 5.11 2.45
N GLY A 97 -11.82 5.97 1.43
CA GLY A 97 -12.63 5.88 0.20
C GLY A 97 -12.52 4.54 -0.56
N ARG A 98 -11.56 3.67 -0.20
CA ARG A 98 -11.43 2.29 -0.73
C ARG A 98 -11.97 1.21 0.22
N ASP A 99 -12.38 1.53 1.45
CA ASP A 99 -12.85 0.55 2.44
C ASP A 99 -14.29 0.07 2.25
N HIS A 100 -15.04 0.65 1.32
CA HIS A 100 -16.38 0.16 0.98
C HIS A 100 -16.39 -1.27 0.43
N ARG A 101 -15.24 -1.82 0.01
CA ARG A 101 -15.12 -3.22 -0.45
C ARG A 101 -14.97 -4.26 0.67
N VAL A 102 -14.62 -3.85 1.90
CA VAL A 102 -14.28 -4.82 2.98
C VAL A 102 -15.46 -5.06 3.93
N ARG A 103 -16.56 -4.30 3.84
CA ARG A 103 -17.74 -4.46 4.71
C ARG A 103 -18.95 -5.11 4.02
N ARG A 104 -18.76 -6.04 3.09
CA ARG A 104 -19.79 -7.06 2.82
C ARG A 104 -19.39 -8.36 3.52
N ARG A 105 -19.42 -8.34 4.85
CA ARG A 105 -19.56 -9.59 5.60
C ARG A 105 -20.95 -10.12 5.27
N VAL A 106 -21.00 -11.10 4.38
CA VAL A 106 -22.19 -11.93 4.18
C VAL A 106 -22.54 -12.51 5.55
N PRO A 107 -23.79 -12.39 6.02
CA PRO A 107 -24.20 -13.10 7.22
C PRO A 107 -24.01 -14.60 6.99
N LEU A 108 -23.14 -15.23 7.78
CA LEU A 108 -23.08 -16.68 7.86
C LEU A 108 -24.42 -17.14 8.47
N ARG A 109 -25.35 -17.60 7.61
CA ARG A 109 -26.51 -18.36 8.05
C ARG A 109 -26.00 -19.67 8.65
N ARG A 110 -26.21 -19.83 9.96
CA ARG A 110 -25.95 -21.06 10.71
C ARG A 110 -27.02 -22.08 10.30
N ASN A 111 -26.58 -23.26 9.88
CA ASN A 111 -27.43 -24.42 9.62
C ASN A 111 -28.04 -24.95 10.92
N GLU A 112 -29.33 -25.25 10.90
CA GLU A 112 -29.89 -26.38 11.65
C GLU A 112 -30.77 -27.19 10.70
N SER A 113 -30.53 -28.50 10.69
CA SER A 113 -31.14 -29.52 9.84
C SER A 113 -31.98 -30.45 10.69
N SER A 114 -33.29 -30.56 10.41
CA SER A 114 -34.22 -31.68 10.68
C SER A 114 -35.67 -31.15 10.54
N SER A 115 -36.69 -31.79 9.95
CA SER A 115 -36.92 -33.04 9.21
C SER A 115 -38.36 -33.01 8.63
N THR A 116 -38.59 -33.69 7.49
CA THR A 116 -39.88 -34.31 6.99
C THR A 116 -41.10 -33.38 6.72
N SER A 117 -41.93 -33.49 5.66
CA SER A 117 -42.41 -34.62 4.85
C SER A 117 -42.93 -34.21 3.43
N THR A 118 -42.72 -35.11 2.47
CA THR A 118 -43.55 -35.58 1.31
C THR A 118 -44.72 -34.74 0.73
N ILE A 119 -44.76 -34.59 -0.61
CA ILE A 119 -45.83 -35.05 -1.55
C ILE A 119 -45.41 -34.81 -3.01
N GLU A 120 -45.81 -35.73 -3.88
CA GLU A 120 -45.33 -36.09 -5.23
C GLU A 120 -45.97 -35.34 -6.43
N MET A 121 -45.52 -35.75 -7.64
CA MET A 121 -46.10 -35.64 -9.00
C MET A 121 -45.73 -34.36 -9.80
N GLN A 122 -45.33 -34.38 -11.08
CA GLN A 122 -45.49 -35.36 -12.15
C GLN A 122 -44.52 -35.05 -13.32
N GLU A 123 -43.93 -36.12 -13.87
CA GLU A 123 -43.71 -36.43 -15.30
C GLU A 123 -43.70 -35.30 -16.36
N ASN A 124 -42.58 -35.12 -17.09
CA ASN A 124 -42.66 -35.28 -18.54
C ASN A 124 -41.31 -35.45 -19.26
N ALA A 125 -41.42 -36.17 -20.36
CA ALA A 125 -40.45 -36.80 -21.23
C ALA A 125 -39.37 -35.92 -21.90
N GLU A 126 -38.23 -36.57 -22.11
CA GLU A 126 -37.46 -36.65 -23.36
C GLU A 126 -37.13 -35.37 -24.13
N ASN A 127 -35.84 -35.06 -24.25
CA ASN A 127 -35.27 -34.95 -25.60
C ASN A 127 -33.77 -35.26 -25.60
N SER A 128 -33.41 -36.29 -26.38
CA SER A 128 -32.03 -36.69 -26.66
C SER A 128 -31.40 -35.82 -27.77
N ASN A 129 -30.07 -35.94 -27.85
CA ASN A 129 -29.19 -35.60 -28.98
C ASN A 129 -28.82 -34.12 -29.19
N ARG A 130 -27.52 -33.79 -28.99
CA ARG A 130 -26.54 -33.94 -30.08
C ARG A 130 -25.09 -33.68 -29.64
N ILE A 131 -24.24 -34.49 -30.25
CA ILE A 131 -22.78 -34.58 -30.25
C ILE A 131 -22.13 -33.29 -30.82
N SER A 132 -20.97 -32.86 -30.27
CA SER A 132 -19.68 -32.74 -31.00
C SER A 132 -18.78 -31.57 -30.61
N ALA A 133 -17.48 -31.92 -30.49
CA ALA A 133 -16.31 -31.19 -31.00
C ALA A 133 -15.73 -30.00 -30.21
N THR A 134 -14.66 -30.32 -29.48
CA THR A 134 -13.29 -29.76 -29.64
C THR A 134 -13.15 -28.38 -30.29
N LEU A 135 -12.60 -27.40 -29.55
CA LEU A 135 -11.55 -26.55 -30.13
C LEU A 135 -10.61 -25.92 -29.08
N ARG A 136 -9.33 -26.21 -29.31
CA ARG A 136 -8.08 -25.64 -28.80
C ARG A 136 -8.12 -24.17 -28.37
N ARG A 137 -7.40 -23.86 -27.29
CA ARG A 137 -6.52 -22.67 -27.24
C ARG A 137 -5.28 -22.92 -26.37
N SER A 138 -4.13 -22.92 -27.03
CA SER A 138 -2.79 -23.05 -26.46
C SER A 138 -2.45 -21.92 -25.48
N PRO A 139 -1.60 -22.16 -24.47
CA PRO A 139 -0.96 -21.08 -23.70
C PRO A 139 0.12 -20.41 -24.56
N ARG A 140 -0.04 -19.10 -24.76
CA ARG A 140 0.95 -18.24 -25.43
C ARG A 140 2.14 -18.07 -24.50
N GLN A 141 3.28 -18.67 -24.85
CA GLN A 141 4.56 -18.36 -24.22
C GLN A 141 4.97 -16.93 -24.61
N HIS A 142 5.39 -16.14 -23.62
CA HIS A 142 6.06 -14.87 -23.87
C HIS A 142 7.52 -14.97 -23.44
N ASN A 143 8.35 -14.62 -24.42
CA ASN A 143 9.79 -14.76 -24.47
C ASN A 143 10.50 -13.93 -23.41
N ALA A 144 11.48 -14.56 -22.75
CA ALA A 144 12.57 -13.87 -22.10
C ALA A 144 13.51 -13.28 -23.18
N THR A 145 13.85 -12.00 -23.04
CA THR A 145 14.98 -11.39 -23.77
C THR A 145 15.98 -10.88 -22.74
N PRO A 146 17.26 -11.31 -22.79
CA PRO A 146 18.33 -10.65 -22.07
C PRO A 146 18.91 -9.54 -22.94
N ILE A 147 18.85 -8.30 -22.45
CA ILE A 147 19.51 -7.16 -23.09
C ILE A 147 20.98 -7.16 -22.65
N HIS A 148 21.86 -7.33 -23.64
CA HIS A 148 23.29 -7.04 -23.57
C HIS A 148 23.52 -5.59 -23.10
N SER A 149 24.33 -5.41 -22.05
CA SER A 149 24.99 -4.15 -21.77
C SER A 149 26.45 -4.27 -22.16
N VAL A 150 26.76 -3.72 -23.32
CA VAL A 150 28.10 -3.32 -23.77
C VAL A 150 28.23 -1.85 -23.38
N PHE A 151 29.21 -1.48 -22.54
CA PHE A 151 29.83 -0.14 -22.58
C PHE A 151 31.20 -0.13 -21.87
N SER A 152 32.21 -0.14 -22.73
CA SER A 152 33.44 0.67 -22.79
C SER A 152 34.28 1.00 -21.54
N LYS A 153 35.56 0.62 -21.67
CA LYS A 153 36.78 1.21 -21.09
C LYS A 153 36.99 2.67 -21.53
N ALA A 154 37.50 3.51 -20.62
CA ALA A 154 38.49 4.61 -20.82
C ALA A 154 38.79 5.23 -19.43
N VAL A 155 39.96 5.05 -18.80
CA VAL A 155 41.28 5.71 -18.98
C VAL A 155 41.29 7.22 -18.69
N ARG A 156 41.96 7.59 -17.58
CA ARG A 156 42.77 8.79 -17.25
C ARG A 156 43.15 8.62 -15.76
N LEU A 157 44.37 8.31 -15.29
CA LEU A 157 45.73 8.83 -15.53
C LEU A 157 45.83 10.36 -15.45
N LEU A 158 46.14 10.87 -14.26
CA LEU A 158 47.33 11.67 -13.90
C LEU A 158 47.05 12.42 -12.58
N GLU A 159 47.92 12.22 -11.59
CA GLU A 159 48.64 13.30 -10.90
C GLU A 159 49.71 12.68 -9.99
N LEU A 160 50.96 12.91 -10.39
CA LEU A 160 52.11 13.02 -9.50
C LEU A 160 52.16 14.47 -9.02
#